data_AF-A0A7C7EJ13-F1
#
_entry.id   AF-A0A7C7EJ13-F1
#
_cell.length_a   1.000
_cell.length_b   1.000
_cell.length_c   1.000
_cell.angle_alpha   90.00
_cell.angle_beta   90.00
_cell.angle_gamma   90.00
#
_symmetry.space_group_name_H-M   'P 1'
#
loop_
_entity.id
_entity.type
_entity.pdbx_description
1 polymer ?
#
loop_
_entity_poly.entity_id
_entity_poly.type
_entity_poly.pdbx_seq_one_letter_code
_entity_poly.pdbx_strand_id
1 'polypeptide(L)' 'MNSLKKMILEHGEVKEGNILKVDSFLNHQLNPEFLYRIGEEFY' A
#
# COMPACT_ATOMS: atom_id res chain seq x y z
N MET A 1 6.39 -6.69 -6.51
CA MET A 1 7.00 -6.22 -5.24
C MET A 1 7.50 -4.77 -5.28
N ASN A 2 8.11 -4.29 -6.37
CA ASN A 2 8.65 -2.92 -6.42
C ASN A 2 7.56 -1.84 -6.32
N SER A 3 6.38 -2.09 -6.90
CA SER A 3 5.23 -1.18 -6.85
C SER A 3 4.75 -0.93 -5.41
N LEU A 4 4.60 -1.99 -4.60
CA LEU A 4 4.19 -1.88 -3.20
C LEU A 4 5.17 -1.08 -2.35
N LYS A 5 6.48 -1.34 -2.50
CA LYS A 5 7.51 -0.58 -1.77
C LYS A 5 7.45 0.91 -2.12
N LYS A 6 7.28 1.25 -3.40
CA LYS A 6 7.13 2.64 -3.85
C LYS A 6 5.89 3.29 -3.26
N MET A 7 4.75 2.59 -3.28
CA MET A 7 3.49 3.08 -2.68
C MET A 7 3.64 3.35 -1.18
N ILE A 8 4.34 2.48 -0.45
CA ILE A 8 4.65 2.68 0.97
C ILE A 8 5.54 3.91 1.18
N LEU A 9 6.57 4.11 0.35
CA LEU A 9 7.46 5.28 0.47
C LEU A 9 6.77 6.60 0.12
N GLU A 10 5.83 6.59 -0.82
CA GLU A 10 5.13 7.80 -1.28
C GLU A 10 3.90 8.14 -0.42
N HIS A 11 3.18 7.13 0.08
CA HIS A 11 1.87 7.31 0.71
C HIS A 11 1.73 6.69 2.09
N GLY A 12 2.74 5.96 2.57
CA GLY A 12 2.77 5.40 3.91
C GLY A 12 3.10 6.43 4.98
N GLU A 13 2.49 6.30 6.15
CA GLU A 13 2.75 7.18 7.29
C GLU A 13 3.21 6.33 8.49
N VAL A 14 4.35 6.67 9.08
CA VAL A 14 4.82 6.01 10.31
C VAL A 14 4.19 6.68 11.52
N LYS A 15 3.50 5.89 12.34
CA LYS A 15 2.93 6.29 13.62
C LYS A 15 3.76 5.74 14.77
N GLU A 16 3.52 6.26 15.97
CA GLU A 16 4.12 5.76 17.20
C GLU A 16 3.92 4.26 17.37
N GLY A 17 4.86 3.60 18.06
CA GLY A 17 4.86 2.15 18.22
C GLY A 17 5.29 1.38 16.97
N ASN A 18 5.99 2.03 16.03
CA ASN A 18 6.47 1.45 14.76
C ASN A 18 5.32 0.92 13.88
N ILE A 19 4.20 1.63 13.85
CA ILE A 19 3.04 1.26 13.05
C ILE A 19 3.13 1.96 11.69
N LEU A 20 3.15 1.19 10.61
CA LEU A 20 3.02 1.73 9.25
C LEU A 20 1.54 1.82 8.88
N LYS A 21 1.03 3.05 8.79
CA LYS A 21 -0.33 3.35 8.35
C LYS A 21 -0.36 3.47 6.82
N VAL A 22 -1.28 2.76 6.18
CA VAL A 22 -1.46 2.68 4.71
C VAL A 22 -2.92 2.89 4.30
N ASP A 23 -3.64 3.69 5.08
CA ASP A 23 -5.08 3.89 4.95
C ASP A 23 -5.50 4.54 3.63
N SER A 24 -4.60 5.28 2.98
CA SER A 24 -4.85 6.00 1.72
C SER A 24 -4.93 5.08 0.49
N PHE A 25 -4.51 3.81 0.60
CA PHE A 25 -4.49 2.90 -0.55
C PHE A 25 -4.77 1.43 -0.26
N LEU A 26 -4.75 0.98 1.02
CA LEU A 26 -4.95 -0.43 1.37
C LEU A 26 -6.00 -0.68 2.47
N ASN A 27 -5.94 -0.01 3.62
CA ASN A 27 -6.76 -0.41 4.78
C ASN A 27 -8.14 0.25 4.84
N HIS A 28 -8.24 1.57 4.63
CA HIS A 28 -9.51 2.32 4.73
C HIS A 28 -10.02 2.76 3.36
N GLN A 29 -9.15 3.39 2.58
CA GLN A 29 -9.35 3.64 1.17
C GLN A 29 -8.62 2.56 0.38
N LEU A 30 -9.30 2.05 -0.64
CA LEU A 30 -8.73 1.12 -1.59
C LEU A 30 -8.33 1.90 -2.84
N ASN A 31 -7.13 1.62 -3.35
CA ASN A 31 -6.75 2.02 -4.70
C ASN A 31 -6.97 0.84 -5.66
N PRO A 32 -8.07 0.81 -6.44
CA PRO A 32 -8.42 -0.37 -7.24
C PRO A 32 -7.38 -0.71 -8.31
N GLU A 33 -6.79 0.30 -8.94
CA GLU A 33 -5.73 0.12 -9.95
C GLU A 33 -4.48 -0.52 -9.34
N PHE A 34 -4.08 -0.06 -8.15
CA PHE A 34 -2.96 -0.65 -7.43
C PHE A 34 -3.23 -2.10 -7.02
N LEU A 35 -4.43 -2.37 -6.50
CA LEU A 35 -4.84 -3.71 -6.07
C LEU A 35 -4.95 -4.69 -7.23
N TYR A 36 -5.45 -4.24 -8.39
CA TYR A 36 -5.50 -5.06 -9.60
C TYR A 36 -4.10 -5.52 -10.01
N ARG A 37 -3.13 -4.60 -10.10
CA ARG A 37 -1.74 -4.93 -10.44
C ARG A 37 -1.07 -5.85 -9.43
N ILE A 38 -1.37 -5.66 -8.14
CA ILE A 38 -0.91 -6.59 -7.10
C ILE A 38 -1.53 -7.98 -7.29
N GLY A 39 -2.81 -8.05 -7.65
CA GLY A 39 -3.50 -9.30 -7.98
C GLY A 39 -2.80 -10.08 -9.09
N GLU A 40 -2.36 -9.40 -10.15
CA GLU A 40 -1.60 -10.02 -11.25
C GLU A 40 -0.24 -10.60 -10.82
N GLU A 41 0.37 -10.11 -9.72
CA GLU A 41 1.60 -10.70 -9.18
C GLU A 41 1.37 -11.96 -8.33
N PHE A 42 0.13 -12.24 -7.91
CA PHE A 42 -0.20 -13.41 -7.08
C PHE A 42 -0.50 -14.69 -7.88
N TYR A 43 -0.75 -14.56 -9.18
CA TYR A 43 -1.03 -15.67 -10.11
C TYR A 43 0.15 -15.91 -11.05
#